data_AF-A0AB37XX40-F1
#
_entry.id   AF-A0AB37XX40-F1
#
_cell.length_a   1.000
_cell.length_b   1.000
_cell.length_c   1.000
_cell.angle_alpha   90.00
_cell.angle_beta   90.00
_cell.angle_gamma   90.00
#
_symmetry.space_group_name_H-M   'P 1'
#
loop_
_entity.id
_entity.type
_entity.pdbx_description
1 polymer ?
#
loop_
_entity_poly.entity_id
_entity_poly.type
_entity_poly.pdbx_seq_one_letter_code
_entity_poly.pdbx_strand_id
1 'polypeptide(L)'
;MKIATLNKGKETKYFNGYPLIEEEDIYSQDHLKEGDIFQIVTDKSQYVATAYVGRQHKGLGWVLTYDKAQQINTAFFVKLFNTALAERDYYFNIDGTNAFRLFNAEGDGVGGLTIDNYDGHLLIQW
;
A
#
# COMPACT_ATOMS: atom_id res chain seq x y z
N MET A 1 0.76 -6.45 -18.07
CA MET A 1 0.75 -6.19 -16.61
C MET A 1 -0.33 -7.08 -16.03
N LYS A 2 -0.09 -7.74 -14.89
CA LYS A 2 -1.07 -8.66 -14.31
C LYS A 2 -2.29 -7.89 -13.81
N ILE A 3 -3.46 -8.52 -13.80
CA ILE A 3 -4.72 -7.92 -13.35
C ILE A 3 -5.49 -8.80 -12.37
N ALA A 4 -6.31 -8.14 -11.56
CA ALA A 4 -7.36 -8.73 -10.75
C ALA A 4 -8.65 -7.93 -10.96
N THR A 5 -9.77 -8.62 -11.17
CA THR A 5 -11.05 -8.00 -11.49
C THR A 5 -12.01 -8.08 -10.32
N LEU A 6 -12.57 -6.93 -9.95
CA LEU A 6 -13.50 -6.78 -8.83
C LEU A 6 -14.84 -7.48 -9.09
N ASN A 7 -15.36 -8.13 -8.05
CA ASN A 7 -16.73 -8.61 -7.99
C ASN A 7 -17.72 -7.46 -8.23
N LYS A 8 -18.80 -7.76 -8.95
CA LYS A 8 -19.85 -6.78 -9.22
C LYS A 8 -20.45 -6.26 -7.91
N GLY A 9 -20.53 -4.93 -7.77
CA GLY A 9 -21.02 -4.26 -6.56
C GLY A 9 -19.94 -3.93 -5.52
N LYS A 10 -18.68 -4.33 -5.75
CA LYS A 10 -17.53 -4.01 -4.88
C LYS A 10 -16.73 -2.81 -5.35
N GLU A 11 -17.02 -2.27 -6.52
CA GLU A 11 -16.24 -1.23 -7.18
C GLU A 11 -16.16 0.05 -6.34
N THR A 12 -17.30 0.49 -5.79
CA THR A 12 -17.37 1.70 -4.96
C THR A 12 -16.48 1.64 -3.73
N LYS A 13 -16.27 0.45 -3.13
CA LYS A 13 -15.39 0.26 -1.97
C LYS A 13 -13.95 0.67 -2.31
N TYR A 14 -13.44 0.20 -3.45
CA TYR A 14 -12.06 0.47 -3.87
C TYR A 14 -11.91 1.84 -4.53
N PHE A 15 -12.94 2.34 -5.23
CA PHE A 15 -12.94 3.73 -5.70
C PHE A 15 -12.90 4.75 -4.56
N ASN A 16 -13.48 4.41 -3.40
CA ASN A 16 -13.46 5.26 -2.21
C ASN A 16 -12.18 5.11 -1.36
N GLY A 17 -11.16 4.41 -1.86
CA GLY A 17 -9.85 4.39 -1.23
C GLY A 17 -9.58 3.23 -0.28
N TYR A 18 -10.40 2.17 -0.27
CA TYR A 18 -10.16 1.02 0.60
C TYR A 18 -8.83 0.32 0.26
N PRO A 19 -7.87 0.26 1.20
CA PRO A 19 -6.48 -0.08 0.87
C PRO A 19 -6.19 -1.59 0.82
N LEU A 20 -6.93 -2.41 1.58
CA LEU A 20 -6.74 -3.85 1.64
C LEU A 20 -7.53 -4.53 0.52
N ILE A 21 -6.87 -5.37 -0.28
CA ILE A 21 -7.53 -6.14 -1.33
C ILE A 21 -7.95 -7.48 -0.75
N GLU A 22 -9.25 -7.72 -0.65
CA GLU A 22 -9.77 -8.98 -0.11
C GLU A 22 -9.92 -10.02 -1.21
N GLU A 23 -9.47 -11.26 -0.97
CA GLU A 23 -9.61 -12.36 -1.93
C GLU A 23 -11.10 -12.59 -2.30
N GLU A 24 -12.04 -12.31 -1.37
CA GLU A 24 -13.49 -12.45 -1.61
C GLU A 24 -14.10 -11.35 -2.50
N ASP A 25 -13.40 -10.24 -2.70
CA ASP A 25 -13.87 -9.14 -3.54
C ASP A 25 -13.37 -9.26 -4.99
N ILE A 26 -12.59 -10.30 -5.32
CA ILE A 26 -12.01 -10.56 -6.64
C ILE A 26 -12.67 -11.80 -7.25
N TYR A 27 -13.13 -11.72 -8.51
CA TYR A 27 -13.71 -12.89 -9.21
C TYR A 27 -12.77 -13.54 -10.21
N SER A 28 -11.78 -12.80 -10.68
CA SER A 28 -10.79 -13.28 -11.64
C SER A 28 -9.48 -12.60 -11.36
N GLN A 29 -8.41 -13.37 -11.34
CA GLN A 29 -7.06 -12.87 -11.21
C GLN A 29 -6.15 -13.68 -12.12
N ASP A 30 -5.10 -13.05 -12.60
CA ASP A 30 -3.97 -13.77 -13.18
C ASP A 30 -3.32 -14.68 -12.11
N HIS A 31 -2.34 -15.48 -12.50
CA HIS A 31 -1.55 -16.28 -11.56
C HIS A 31 -0.65 -15.37 -10.69
N LEU A 32 -1.27 -14.71 -9.71
CA LEU A 32 -0.70 -13.74 -8.78
C LEU A 32 0.10 -14.45 -7.68
N LYS A 33 1.38 -14.12 -7.59
CA LYS A 33 2.35 -14.63 -6.61
C LYS A 33 2.82 -13.50 -5.71
N GLU A 34 3.29 -13.84 -4.51
CA GLU A 34 3.85 -12.88 -3.56
C GLU A 34 4.84 -11.91 -4.23
N GLY A 35 4.68 -10.62 -3.98
CA GLY A 35 5.49 -9.55 -4.53
C GLY A 35 5.14 -9.11 -5.96
N ASP A 36 4.21 -9.78 -6.66
CA ASP A 36 3.75 -9.31 -7.97
C ASP A 36 3.06 -7.94 -7.85
N ILE A 37 3.34 -7.04 -8.80
CA ILE A 37 2.56 -5.83 -9.02
C ILE A 37 1.43 -6.13 -10.00
N PHE A 38 0.21 -5.76 -9.66
CA PHE A 38 -0.97 -5.97 -10.49
C PHE A 38 -1.92 -4.76 -10.46
N GLN A 39 -2.80 -4.69 -11.45
CA GLN A 39 -3.86 -3.68 -11.53
C GLN A 39 -5.19 -4.26 -11.08
N ILE A 40 -5.94 -3.46 -10.34
CA ILE A 40 -7.33 -3.73 -10.01
C ILE A 40 -8.19 -3.06 -11.06
N VAL A 41 -9.08 -3.83 -11.65
CA VAL A 41 -9.99 -3.36 -12.69
C VAL A 41 -11.43 -3.77 -12.39
N THR A 42 -12.39 -3.04 -12.95
CA THR A 42 -13.80 -3.45 -12.95
C THR A 42 -14.06 -4.50 -14.03
N ASP A 43 -15.23 -5.14 -13.99
CA ASP A 43 -15.70 -6.07 -15.03
C ASP A 43 -15.74 -5.45 -16.44
N LYS A 44 -15.86 -4.12 -16.53
CA LYS A 44 -15.80 -3.30 -17.74
C LYS A 44 -14.37 -2.90 -18.15
N SER A 45 -13.34 -3.51 -17.54
CA SER A 45 -11.93 -3.18 -17.78
C SER A 45 -11.55 -1.72 -17.43
N GLN A 46 -12.32 -1.07 -16.55
CA GLN A 46 -11.96 0.26 -16.03
C GLN A 46 -10.89 0.11 -14.94
N TYR A 47 -9.82 0.89 -15.05
CA TYR A 47 -8.77 0.93 -14.02
C TYR A 47 -9.29 1.53 -12.71
N VAL A 48 -8.92 0.90 -11.60
CA VAL A 48 -9.23 1.36 -10.24
C VAL A 48 -7.95 1.78 -9.51
N ALA A 49 -7.00 0.86 -9.36
CA ALA A 49 -5.75 1.10 -8.64
C ALA A 49 -4.65 0.11 -9.05
N THR A 50 -3.42 0.38 -8.65
CA THR A 50 -2.27 -0.53 -8.75
C THR A 50 -1.89 -1.00 -7.35
N ALA A 51 -1.70 -2.29 -7.20
CA ALA A 51 -1.49 -2.98 -5.92
C ALA A 51 -0.31 -3.96 -6.03
N TYR A 52 0.13 -4.46 -4.87
CA TYR A 52 1.08 -5.57 -4.79
C TYR A 52 0.46 -6.76 -4.05
N VAL A 53 0.88 -7.97 -4.40
CA VAL A 53 0.47 -9.20 -3.72
C VAL A 53 1.27 -9.35 -2.44
N GLY A 54 0.56 -9.45 -1.32
CA GLY A 54 1.12 -9.66 0.01
C GLY A 54 0.08 -10.41 0.84
N ARG A 55 -0.01 -11.73 0.66
CA ARG A 55 -1.12 -12.49 1.22
C ARG A 55 -1.05 -12.56 2.74
N GLN A 56 -2.05 -11.98 3.38
CA GLN A 56 -2.18 -11.95 4.84
C GLN A 56 -3.62 -12.26 5.21
N HIS A 57 -3.84 -13.39 5.89
CA HIS A 57 -5.18 -13.90 6.21
C HIS A 57 -6.08 -14.01 4.96
N LYS A 58 -7.14 -13.19 4.88
CA LYS A 58 -8.08 -13.12 3.74
C LYS A 58 -7.71 -12.02 2.72
N GLY A 59 -6.63 -11.29 2.96
CA GLY A 59 -6.12 -10.26 2.07
C GLY A 59 -5.23 -10.84 0.98
N LEU A 60 -5.50 -10.48 -0.27
CA LEU A 60 -4.66 -10.72 -1.44
C LEU A 60 -3.42 -9.81 -1.43
N GLY A 61 -3.58 -8.58 -0.94
CA GLY A 61 -2.50 -7.59 -0.91
C GLY A 61 -3.02 -6.18 -0.66
N TRP A 62 -2.22 -5.18 -1.00
CA TRP A 62 -2.51 -3.78 -0.66
C TRP A 62 -2.36 -2.85 -1.86
N VAL A 63 -3.23 -1.83 -1.90
CA VAL A 63 -3.12 -0.73 -2.87
C VAL A 63 -1.84 0.07 -2.62
N LEU A 64 -1.14 0.42 -3.70
CA LEU A 64 0.03 1.30 -3.67
C LEU A 64 -0.26 2.67 -4.29
N THR A 65 -1.06 2.72 -5.35
CA THR A 65 -1.35 3.99 -6.05
C THR A 65 -2.62 3.94 -6.87
N TYR A 66 -3.28 5.09 -6.99
CA TYR A 66 -4.42 5.34 -7.88
C TYR A 66 -3.99 6.00 -9.21
N ASP A 67 -2.70 6.31 -9.37
CA ASP A 67 -2.15 6.79 -10.63
C ASP A 67 -1.67 5.60 -11.48
N LYS A 68 -2.34 5.36 -12.60
CA LYS A 68 -2.02 4.26 -13.53
C LYS A 68 -0.63 4.40 -14.18
N ALA A 69 -0.11 5.62 -14.31
CA ALA A 69 1.19 5.87 -14.91
C ALA A 69 2.34 5.73 -13.90
N GLN A 70 2.05 5.74 -12.60
CA GLN A 70 3.04 5.64 -11.54
C GLN A 70 3.68 4.24 -11.54
N GLN A 71 5.00 4.20 -11.78
CA GLN A 71 5.79 2.98 -11.60
C GLN A 71 6.14 2.78 -10.14
N ILE A 72 6.06 1.52 -9.68
CA ILE A 72 6.47 1.13 -8.32
C ILE A 72 7.97 0.83 -8.34
N ASN A 73 8.77 1.85 -8.09
CA ASN A 73 10.23 1.80 -8.08
C ASN A 73 10.79 2.57 -6.87
N THR A 74 12.10 2.71 -6.75
CA THR A 74 12.72 3.44 -5.62
C THR A 74 12.19 4.87 -5.48
N ALA A 75 11.95 5.58 -6.57
CA ALA A 75 11.45 6.96 -6.52
C ALA A 75 10.01 7.04 -5.94
N PHE A 76 9.18 6.03 -6.20
CA PHE A 76 7.87 5.91 -5.56
C PHE A 76 7.99 5.81 -4.04
N PHE A 77 8.85 4.93 -3.52
CA PHE A 77 9.05 4.79 -2.08
C PHE A 77 9.69 6.03 -1.45
N VAL A 78 10.67 6.66 -2.11
CA VAL A 78 11.27 7.93 -1.65
C VAL A 78 10.20 9.01 -1.47
N LYS A 79 9.25 9.11 -2.41
CA LYS A 79 8.13 10.04 -2.30
C LYS A 79 7.27 9.74 -1.07
N LEU A 80 6.88 8.48 -0.85
CA LEU A 80 6.07 8.10 0.31
C LEU A 80 6.79 8.34 1.63
N PHE A 81 8.07 7.98 1.72
CA PHE A 81 8.87 8.18 2.93
C PHE A 81 9.05 9.66 3.25
N ASN A 82 9.27 10.52 2.25
CA ASN A 82 9.34 11.96 2.47
C ASN A 82 8.00 12.54 2.95
N THR A 83 6.88 12.08 2.39
CA THR A 83 5.55 12.49 2.86
C THR A 83 5.32 12.05 4.31
N ALA A 84 5.60 10.79 4.65
CA ALA A 84 5.43 10.27 6.00
C ALA A 84 6.34 10.98 7.01
N LEU A 85 7.56 11.32 6.60
CA LEU A 85 8.53 12.08 7.40
C LEU A 85 8.02 13.50 7.69
N ALA A 86 7.52 14.21 6.66
CA ALA A 86 6.98 15.56 6.82
C ALA A 86 5.78 15.61 7.80
N GLU A 87 4.89 14.60 7.76
CA GLU A 87 3.81 14.46 8.75
C GLU A 87 4.31 14.26 10.19
N ARG A 88 5.58 13.86 10.34
CA ARG A 88 6.24 13.55 11.62
C ARG A 88 7.31 14.56 12.02
N ASP A 89 7.48 15.64 11.25
CA ASP A 89 8.44 16.70 11.56
C ASP A 89 8.29 17.21 13.00
N TYR A 90 7.06 17.23 13.53
CA TYR A 90 6.81 17.59 14.93
C TYR A 90 7.56 16.69 15.92
N TYR A 91 7.56 15.37 15.73
CA TYR A 91 8.21 14.42 16.64
C TYR A 91 9.74 14.52 16.65
N PHE A 92 10.33 15.06 15.58
CA PHE A 92 11.77 15.39 15.55
C PHE A 92 12.11 16.63 16.38
N ASN A 93 11.12 17.47 16.72
CA ASN A 93 11.31 18.76 17.36
C ASN A 93 10.71 18.83 18.78
N ILE A 94 10.28 17.70 19.35
CA ILE A 94 9.85 17.65 20.76
C ILE A 94 10.97 17.15 21.66
N ASP A 95 11.14 17.82 22.78
CA ASP A 95 12.03 17.34 23.84
C ASP A 95 11.38 16.16 24.58
N GLY A 96 12.19 15.16 24.92
CA GLY A 96 11.76 14.01 25.74
C GLY A 96 11.29 12.78 24.96
N THR A 97 11.50 12.72 23.64
CA THR A 97 11.27 11.49 22.84
C THR A 97 12.34 11.37 21.75
N ASN A 98 12.99 10.22 21.66
CA ASN A 98 13.96 9.88 20.61
C ASN A 98 13.63 8.56 19.88
N ALA A 99 12.53 7.91 20.27
CA ALA A 99 12.01 6.70 19.64
C ALA A 99 10.56 6.90 19.22
N PHE A 100 10.26 6.69 17.94
CA PHE A 100 8.92 6.86 17.36
C PHE A 100 8.83 6.18 15.99
N ARG A 101 7.59 5.97 15.53
CA ARG A 101 7.32 5.35 14.22
C ARG A 101 7.49 6.35 13.08
N LEU A 102 8.38 6.03 12.14
CA LEU A 102 8.60 6.80 10.92
C LEU A 102 7.58 6.45 9.81
N PHE A 103 7.17 5.19 9.73
CA PHE A 103 6.27 4.69 8.69
C PHE A 103 5.35 3.61 9.25
N ASN A 104 4.04 3.76 9.08
CA ASN A 104 2.98 2.98 9.70
C ASN A 104 2.08 2.32 8.66
N ALA A 105 2.68 1.43 7.87
CA ALA A 105 2.01 0.54 6.94
C ALA A 105 1.03 1.27 5.98
N GLU A 106 -0.19 0.77 5.84
CA GLU A 106 -1.21 1.32 4.96
C GLU A 106 -1.60 2.76 5.32
N GLY A 107 -1.38 3.17 6.58
CA GLY A 107 -1.58 4.55 7.02
C GLY A 107 -0.64 5.55 6.35
N ASP A 108 0.54 5.09 5.90
CA ASP A 108 1.51 5.88 5.15
C ASP A 108 1.66 5.41 3.68
N GLY A 109 0.75 4.55 3.23
CA GLY A 109 0.60 4.18 1.81
C GLY A 109 1.21 2.85 1.37
N VAL A 110 1.80 2.06 2.27
CA VAL A 110 2.30 0.70 1.96
C VAL A 110 1.92 -0.26 3.08
N GLY A 111 0.81 -0.97 2.93
CA GLY A 111 0.43 -2.04 3.87
C GLY A 111 1.55 -3.07 4.03
N GLY A 112 1.64 -3.70 5.20
CA GLY A 112 2.67 -4.72 5.47
C GLY A 112 4.11 -4.20 5.64
N LEU A 113 4.35 -2.88 5.66
CA LEU A 113 5.67 -2.29 5.92
C LEU A 113 5.61 -1.33 7.11
N THR A 114 6.41 -1.57 8.15
CA THR A 114 6.62 -0.57 9.21
C THR A 114 8.09 -0.21 9.35
N ILE A 115 8.34 1.05 9.72
CA ILE A 115 9.68 1.57 10.00
C ILE A 115 9.61 2.36 11.30
N ASP A 116 10.33 1.89 12.31
CA ASP A 116 10.44 2.52 13.62
C ASP A 116 11.86 3.06 13.82
N ASN A 117 11.95 4.28 14.37
CA ASN A 117 13.20 4.88 14.81
C ASN A 117 13.37 4.64 16.31
N TYR A 118 14.50 4.06 16.70
CA TYR A 118 14.94 3.94 18.09
C TYR A 118 16.27 4.68 18.26
N ASP A 119 16.20 5.97 18.55
CA ASP A 119 17.38 6.83 18.79
C ASP A 119 18.42 6.76 17.65
N GLY A 120 17.95 6.81 16.40
CA GLY A 120 18.77 6.70 15.19
C GLY A 120 18.96 5.27 14.67
N HIS A 121 18.57 4.25 15.44
CA HIS A 121 18.58 2.86 15.01
C HIS A 121 17.23 2.47 14.41
N LEU A 122 17.21 2.15 13.12
CA LEU A 122 15.96 1.84 12.42
C LEU A 122 15.61 0.35 12.54
N LEU A 123 14.36 0.07 12.91
CA LEU A 123 13.74 -1.25 12.83
C LEU A 123 12.77 -1.26 11.65
N ILE A 124 12.98 -2.16 10.70
CA ILE A 124 12.08 -2.38 9.56
C ILE A 124 11.38 -3.72 9.77
N GLN A 125 10.07 -3.77 9.58
CA GLN A 125 9.29 -5.02 9.66
C GLN A 125 8.53 -5.25 8.33
N TRP A 126 8.45 -6.52 7.92
CA TRP A 126 7.83 -7.00 6.69
C TRP A 126 7.01 -8.28 6.94
#